data_AF-A0A7V1AMH5-F1
#
_entry.id   AF-A0A7V1AMH5-F1
#
_cell.length_a   1.000
_cell.length_b   1.000
_cell.length_c   1.000
_cell.angle_alpha   90.00
_cell.angle_beta   90.00
_cell.angle_gamma   90.00
#
_symmetry.space_group_name_H-M   'P 1'
#
loop_
_entity.id
_entity.type
_entity.pdbx_description
1 polymer ?
#
loop_
_entity_poly.entity_id
_entity_poly.type
_entity_poly.pdbx_seq_one_letter_code
_entity_poly.pdbx_strand_id
1 'polypeptide(L)'
;DFFKNNTWFSHTNRHMMDEMANHATRINRYIERYGIETVENFIDSCLSLENLIDYHSPYIKRKREKTKQREYRSTIHKLASKPYMDKYVNPPEFIEQQKIKLKTRGEQKKKFPQEPEKDVLLFFLNHAPLESWQQDVLSIIREEAYYFAPQGMTKIMNEGWATFWHTKLMTEKILSDSEVIDYADHHSGTVSAQPGRLNPYKLGVELFRDIKERWDKGKFGKAYEECEDWERKEKWNKKLNLGLEKVFEVRRFYNDITFIDTFFTEEFVRKNNYFTYKYDPDSEQYKIDSRDFKKIKEKFLFSLTNMGQPFIEVMDGNYENRGELYLKHRYEGIELHRGYAQETLKNLVKLWTRPVIIETVAEDKPILFRYDGTEFMVGSIEE
;
A
#
# COMPACT_ATOMS: atom_id res chain seq x y z
N ASP A 1 7.36 14.46 17.90
CA ASP A 1 7.64 15.51 16.91
C ASP A 1 7.24 15.09 15.49
N PHE A 2 7.79 13.99 14.95
CA PHE A 2 7.54 13.53 13.58
C PHE A 2 6.04 13.37 13.26
N PHE A 3 5.32 12.51 13.98
CA PHE A 3 3.89 12.23 13.75
C PHE A 3 3.01 13.47 13.80
N LYS A 4 3.28 14.40 14.74
CA LYS A 4 2.48 15.62 14.91
C LYS A 4 2.58 16.57 13.71
N ASN A 5 3.70 16.54 12.98
CA ASN A 5 4.08 17.56 12.01
C ASN A 5 4.26 17.02 10.59
N ASN A 6 4.00 15.72 10.35
CA ASN A 6 3.99 15.12 9.02
C ASN A 6 2.55 15.06 8.49
N THR A 7 2.32 15.54 7.26
CA THR A 7 0.98 15.63 6.64
C THR A 7 0.32 14.27 6.46
N TRP A 8 1.08 13.18 6.34
CA TRP A 8 0.51 11.84 6.23
C TRP A 8 -0.24 11.42 7.49
N PHE A 9 0.09 11.98 8.65
CA PHE A 9 -0.62 11.75 9.91
C PHE A 9 -1.77 12.75 10.15
N SER A 10 -2.12 13.61 9.19
CA SER A 10 -3.12 14.66 9.41
C SER A 10 -4.52 14.13 9.74
N HIS A 11 -4.84 12.92 9.27
CA HIS A 11 -6.15 12.27 9.43
C HIS A 11 -6.19 11.28 10.62
N THR A 12 -5.06 10.98 11.24
CA THR A 12 -5.00 10.03 12.36
C THR A 12 -5.61 10.64 13.62
N ASN A 13 -6.37 9.85 14.39
CA ASN A 13 -6.95 10.30 15.65
C ASN A 13 -5.85 10.61 16.69
N ARG A 14 -5.91 11.80 17.30
CA ARG A 14 -4.96 12.23 18.33
C ARG A 14 -5.25 11.62 19.71
N HIS A 15 -6.45 11.10 19.90
CA HIS A 15 -6.93 10.45 21.12
C HIS A 15 -7.04 8.93 20.93
N MET A 16 -6.22 8.35 20.04
CA MET A 16 -6.29 6.92 19.72
C MET A 16 -6.10 6.03 20.94
N MET A 17 -5.33 6.44 21.96
CA MET A 17 -5.21 5.68 23.21
C MET A 17 -6.55 5.52 23.94
N ASP A 18 -7.37 6.57 23.93
CA ASP A 18 -8.71 6.54 24.55
C ASP A 18 -9.66 5.66 23.71
N GLU A 19 -9.55 5.74 22.37
CA GLU A 19 -10.34 4.86 21.48
C GLU A 19 -9.94 3.39 21.61
N MET A 20 -8.66 3.07 21.68
CA MET A 20 -8.20 1.68 21.90
C MET A 20 -8.68 1.14 23.25
N ALA A 21 -8.76 1.98 24.29
CA ALA A 21 -9.37 1.59 25.57
C ALA A 21 -10.88 1.31 25.44
N ASN A 22 -11.59 2.12 24.63
CA ASN A 22 -13.00 1.88 24.29
C ASN A 22 -13.17 0.58 23.49
N HIS A 23 -12.30 0.32 22.51
CA HIS A 23 -12.25 -0.91 21.72
C HIS A 23 -12.07 -2.12 22.63
N ALA A 24 -11.07 -2.09 23.52
CA ALA A 24 -10.83 -3.16 24.49
C ALA A 24 -12.05 -3.43 25.38
N THR A 25 -12.73 -2.36 25.83
CA THR A 25 -13.96 -2.50 26.63
C THR A 25 -15.08 -3.20 25.83
N ARG A 26 -15.25 -2.87 24.54
CA ARG A 26 -16.25 -3.51 23.68
C ARG A 26 -15.91 -4.98 23.41
N ILE A 27 -14.65 -5.27 23.11
CA ILE A 27 -14.15 -6.63 22.92
C ILE A 27 -14.39 -7.47 24.18
N ASN A 28 -14.09 -6.94 25.37
CA ASN A 28 -14.35 -7.64 26.63
C ASN A 28 -15.83 -8.00 26.82
N ARG A 29 -16.76 -7.11 26.46
CA ARG A 29 -18.20 -7.42 26.50
C ARG A 29 -18.58 -8.56 25.55
N TYR A 30 -17.92 -8.65 24.39
CA TYR A 30 -18.14 -9.77 23.48
C TYR A 30 -17.53 -11.06 24.01
N ILE A 31 -16.35 -11.00 24.64
CA ILE A 31 -15.72 -12.15 25.30
C ILE A 31 -16.63 -12.70 26.41
N GLU A 32 -17.21 -11.83 27.24
CA GLU A 32 -18.17 -12.23 28.29
C GLU A 32 -19.42 -12.92 27.72
N ARG A 33 -19.88 -12.53 26.53
CA ARG A 33 -21.12 -13.03 25.92
C ARG A 33 -20.93 -14.28 25.05
N TYR A 34 -19.83 -14.35 24.30
CA TYR A 34 -19.60 -15.38 23.26
C TYR A 34 -18.43 -16.32 23.59
N GLY A 35 -17.70 -16.06 24.67
CA GLY A 35 -16.51 -16.80 25.09
C GLY A 35 -15.23 -16.27 24.44
N ILE A 36 -14.12 -16.42 25.16
CA ILE A 36 -12.80 -15.91 24.75
C ILE A 36 -12.34 -16.54 23.43
N GLU A 37 -12.40 -17.88 23.32
CA GLU A 37 -11.92 -18.60 22.13
C GLU A 37 -12.66 -18.18 20.86
N THR A 38 -13.99 -17.99 20.93
CA THR A 38 -14.80 -17.58 19.79
C THR A 38 -14.39 -16.20 19.26
N VAL A 39 -14.19 -15.25 20.18
CA VAL A 39 -13.86 -13.86 19.83
C VAL A 39 -12.41 -13.76 19.37
N GLU A 40 -11.47 -14.41 20.06
CA GLU A 40 -10.04 -14.43 19.71
C GLU A 40 -9.82 -15.05 18.33
N ASN A 41 -10.41 -16.21 18.05
CA ASN A 41 -10.31 -16.85 16.72
C ASN A 41 -10.84 -15.95 15.59
N PHE A 42 -11.88 -15.16 15.87
CA PHE A 42 -12.42 -14.20 14.90
C PHE A 42 -11.50 -12.98 14.73
N ILE A 43 -10.96 -12.45 15.83
CA ILE A 43 -9.96 -11.37 15.81
C ILE A 43 -8.72 -11.81 15.02
N ASP A 44 -8.17 -12.99 15.27
CA ASP A 44 -7.02 -13.54 14.55
C ASP A 44 -7.28 -13.64 13.05
N SER A 45 -8.49 -14.10 12.68
CA SER A 45 -8.90 -14.18 11.28
C SER A 45 -8.96 -12.78 10.65
N CYS A 46 -9.44 -11.77 11.36
CA CYS A 46 -9.51 -10.40 10.88
C CYS A 46 -8.13 -9.71 10.83
N LEU A 47 -7.28 -9.88 11.84
CA LEU A 47 -5.92 -9.34 11.90
C LEU A 47 -5.05 -9.90 10.76
N SER A 48 -5.24 -11.17 10.39
CA SER A 48 -4.55 -11.75 9.22
C SER A 48 -4.90 -11.07 7.89
N LEU A 49 -5.98 -10.29 7.86
CA LEU A 49 -6.51 -9.58 6.69
C LEU A 49 -6.42 -8.05 6.85
N GLU A 50 -5.82 -7.54 7.93
CA GLU A 50 -5.80 -6.10 8.27
C GLU A 50 -5.19 -5.22 7.16
N ASN A 51 -4.35 -5.83 6.33
CA ASN A 51 -3.65 -5.18 5.23
C ASN A 51 -4.46 -5.11 3.93
N LEU A 52 -5.62 -5.78 3.85
CA LEU A 52 -6.52 -5.73 2.69
C LEU A 52 -7.42 -4.46 2.72
N ILE A 53 -6.82 -3.33 3.09
CA ILE A 53 -7.42 -2.00 3.09
C ILE A 53 -6.82 -1.15 1.96
N ASP A 54 -7.53 -0.08 1.60
CA ASP A 54 -6.97 0.92 0.70
C ASP A 54 -6.29 2.04 1.49
N TYR A 55 -4.97 1.91 1.72
CA TYR A 55 -4.16 2.90 2.45
C TYR A 55 -4.31 4.34 1.94
N HIS A 56 -4.72 4.55 0.68
CA HIS A 56 -4.90 5.87 0.11
C HIS A 56 -6.32 6.45 0.27
N SER A 57 -7.27 5.65 0.73
CA SER A 57 -8.68 6.03 0.91
C SER A 57 -8.87 7.31 1.77
N PRO A 58 -8.12 7.52 2.88
CA PRO A 58 -8.23 8.75 3.67
C PRO A 58 -7.83 10.02 2.93
N TYR A 59 -6.98 9.90 1.90
CA TYR A 59 -6.43 11.03 1.15
C TYR A 59 -7.14 11.25 -0.20
N ILE A 60 -7.73 10.20 -0.78
CA ILE A 60 -8.29 10.21 -2.13
C ILE A 60 -9.75 9.73 -2.08
N LYS A 61 -10.69 10.63 -2.40
CA LYS A 61 -12.08 10.25 -2.66
C LYS A 61 -12.19 9.63 -4.06
N ARG A 62 -12.09 8.30 -4.14
CA ARG A 62 -12.21 7.53 -5.40
C ARG A 62 -13.66 7.36 -5.84
N LYS A 63 -14.59 7.14 -4.89
CA LYS A 63 -16.02 7.07 -5.17
C LYS A 63 -16.55 8.48 -5.43
N ARG A 64 -16.95 8.78 -6.67
CA ARG A 64 -17.87 9.90 -6.93
C ARG A 64 -19.16 9.60 -6.17
N GLU A 65 -19.57 10.49 -5.27
CA GLU A 65 -20.92 10.43 -4.70
C GLU A 65 -21.88 10.31 -5.88
N LYS A 66 -22.63 9.21 -5.94
CA LYS A 66 -23.64 9.00 -6.97
C LYS A 66 -24.64 10.13 -6.82
N THR A 67 -24.50 11.20 -7.60
CA THR A 67 -25.60 12.12 -7.88
C THR A 67 -26.72 11.23 -8.36
N LYS A 68 -27.75 11.00 -7.52
CA LYS A 68 -28.86 10.04 -7.73
C LYS A 68 -29.06 9.85 -9.22
N GLN A 69 -28.43 8.81 -9.77
CA GLN A 69 -28.54 8.51 -11.18
C GLN A 69 -30.00 8.14 -11.30
N ARG A 70 -30.80 9.08 -11.83
CA ARG A 70 -32.17 8.79 -12.27
C ARG A 70 -32.05 7.47 -12.98
N GLU A 71 -32.74 6.45 -12.48
CA GLU A 71 -32.89 5.19 -13.18
C GLU A 71 -33.44 5.56 -14.55
N TYR A 72 -32.54 5.72 -15.53
CA TYR A 72 -32.92 5.74 -16.92
C TYR A 72 -33.40 4.31 -17.13
N ARG A 73 -34.71 4.11 -16.96
CA ARG A 73 -35.40 2.98 -17.56
C ARG A 73 -34.82 2.88 -18.97
N SER A 74 -34.21 1.75 -19.26
CA SER A 74 -33.56 1.48 -20.54
C SER A 74 -34.62 1.43 -21.64
N THR A 75 -35.12 2.60 -22.01
CA THR A 75 -35.95 2.77 -23.19
C THR A 75 -35.04 2.65 -24.40
N ILE A 76 -35.53 1.96 -25.43
CA ILE A 76 -34.85 1.83 -26.71
C ILE A 76 -34.46 3.24 -27.18
N HIS A 77 -33.17 3.49 -27.38
CA HIS A 77 -32.69 4.80 -27.83
C HIS A 77 -33.08 4.97 -29.30
N LYS A 78 -34.21 5.64 -29.53
CA LYS A 78 -34.60 6.14 -30.84
C LYS A 78 -33.79 7.40 -31.15
N LEU A 79 -33.29 7.50 -32.37
CA LEU A 79 -32.70 8.74 -32.88
C LEU A 79 -33.81 9.80 -32.96
N ALA A 80 -33.53 11.02 -32.50
CA ALA A 80 -34.51 12.11 -32.49
C ALA A 80 -34.94 12.45 -33.93
N SER A 81 -36.23 12.36 -34.21
CA SER A 81 -36.77 12.57 -35.55
C SER A 81 -38.16 13.22 -35.51
N LYS A 82 -38.57 13.88 -36.60
CA LYS A 82 -39.95 14.37 -36.76
C LYS A 82 -40.89 13.19 -37.06
N PRO A 83 -42.19 13.25 -36.71
CA PRO A 83 -43.11 12.11 -36.80
C PRO A 83 -43.18 11.42 -38.17
N TYR A 84 -43.01 12.18 -39.26
CA TYR A 84 -43.02 11.65 -40.62
C TYR A 84 -41.68 10.99 -41.05
N MET A 85 -40.58 11.27 -40.35
CA MET A 85 -39.25 10.71 -40.61
C MET A 85 -38.92 9.53 -39.69
N ASP A 86 -39.69 9.29 -38.62
CA ASP A 86 -39.36 8.26 -37.61
C ASP A 86 -39.24 6.87 -38.24
N LYS A 87 -40.08 6.56 -39.24
CA LYS A 87 -40.04 5.27 -39.93
C LYS A 87 -38.78 5.06 -40.79
N TYR A 88 -38.16 6.14 -41.26
CA TYR A 88 -36.94 6.10 -42.08
C TYR A 88 -35.66 6.27 -41.26
N VAL A 89 -35.74 7.07 -40.19
CA VAL A 89 -34.61 7.35 -39.28
C VAL A 89 -34.44 6.23 -38.23
N ASN A 90 -35.53 5.60 -37.80
CA ASN A 90 -35.54 4.46 -36.89
C ASN A 90 -36.19 3.23 -37.57
N PRO A 91 -35.55 2.62 -38.59
CA PRO A 91 -36.10 1.45 -39.25
C PRO A 91 -36.25 0.27 -38.28
N PRO A 92 -37.15 -0.70 -38.55
CA PRO A 92 -37.38 -1.85 -37.67
C PRO A 92 -36.11 -2.63 -37.32
N GLU A 93 -35.19 -2.77 -38.28
CA GLU A 93 -33.89 -3.42 -38.11
C GLU A 93 -33.00 -2.70 -37.09
N PHE A 94 -32.98 -1.35 -37.10
CA PHE A 94 -32.22 -0.55 -36.13
C PHE A 94 -32.79 -0.70 -34.71
N ILE A 95 -34.12 -0.77 -34.60
CA ILE A 95 -34.82 -0.99 -33.33
C ILE A 95 -34.54 -2.40 -32.80
N GLU A 96 -34.52 -3.42 -33.66
CA GLU A 96 -34.15 -4.79 -33.29
C GLU A 96 -32.69 -4.91 -32.88
N GLN A 97 -31.76 -4.29 -33.60
CA GLN A 97 -30.34 -4.24 -33.20
C GLN A 97 -30.16 -3.52 -31.86
N GLN A 98 -30.90 -2.45 -31.60
CA GLN A 98 -30.94 -1.78 -30.29
C GLN A 98 -31.50 -2.69 -29.20
N LYS A 99 -32.58 -3.45 -29.47
CA LYS A 99 -33.15 -4.44 -28.54
C LYS A 99 -32.18 -5.58 -28.25
N ILE A 100 -31.49 -6.10 -29.26
CA ILE A 100 -30.47 -7.13 -29.10
C ILE A 100 -29.31 -6.55 -28.27
N LYS A 101 -28.78 -5.37 -28.61
CA LYS A 101 -27.75 -4.70 -27.81
C LYS A 101 -28.20 -4.45 -26.37
N LEU A 102 -29.45 -4.06 -26.14
CA LEU A 102 -30.01 -3.84 -24.80
C LEU A 102 -30.17 -5.16 -24.03
N LYS A 103 -30.59 -6.24 -24.70
CA LYS A 103 -30.62 -7.59 -24.11
C LYS A 103 -29.21 -8.07 -23.78
N THR A 104 -28.28 -8.05 -24.73
CA THR A 104 -26.88 -8.45 -24.52
C THR A 104 -26.20 -7.61 -23.43
N ARG A 105 -26.50 -6.31 -23.33
CA ARG A 105 -25.97 -5.41 -22.29
C ARG A 105 -26.70 -5.57 -20.94
N GLY A 106 -27.92 -6.06 -20.93
CA GLY A 106 -28.64 -6.49 -19.73
C GLY A 106 -28.23 -7.89 -19.25
N GLU A 107 -27.81 -8.75 -20.18
CA GLU A 107 -27.26 -10.10 -19.98
C GLU A 107 -25.79 -10.09 -19.56
N GLN A 108 -25.03 -9.03 -19.92
CA GLN A 108 -23.76 -8.71 -19.24
C GLN A 108 -24.09 -8.47 -17.77
N LYS A 109 -23.96 -9.54 -16.97
CA LYS A 109 -24.27 -9.57 -15.54
C LYS A 109 -23.63 -8.33 -14.90
N LYS A 110 -24.47 -7.50 -14.27
CA LYS A 110 -23.98 -6.35 -13.49
C LYS A 110 -23.08 -6.90 -12.39
N LYS A 111 -21.77 -6.72 -12.53
CA LYS A 111 -20.81 -7.06 -11.47
C LYS A 111 -21.14 -6.26 -10.21
N PHE A 112 -20.98 -6.91 -9.07
CA PHE A 112 -21.19 -6.30 -7.77
C PHE A 112 -19.91 -6.49 -6.97
N PRO A 113 -19.09 -5.46 -6.73
CA PRO A 113 -19.35 -4.04 -6.96
C PRO A 113 -19.25 -3.63 -8.44
N GLN A 114 -19.79 -2.46 -8.77
CA GLN A 114 -19.77 -1.91 -10.15
C GLN A 114 -18.35 -1.56 -10.63
N GLU A 115 -17.52 -1.12 -9.69
CA GLU A 115 -16.11 -0.83 -9.89
C GLU A 115 -15.31 -1.70 -8.90
N PRO A 116 -14.11 -2.17 -9.27
CA PRO A 116 -13.27 -2.95 -8.36
C PRO A 116 -13.03 -2.23 -7.04
N GLU A 117 -13.18 -2.94 -5.92
CA GLU A 117 -13.02 -2.37 -4.58
C GLU A 117 -11.74 -2.92 -3.93
N LYS A 118 -10.75 -2.02 -3.73
CA LYS A 118 -9.47 -2.38 -3.09
C LYS A 118 -9.62 -2.60 -1.57
N ASP A 119 -10.51 -1.87 -0.92
CA ASP A 119 -10.75 -2.01 0.53
C ASP A 119 -11.67 -3.20 0.79
N VAL A 120 -11.08 -4.39 0.89
CA VAL A 120 -11.80 -5.67 1.07
C VAL A 120 -12.51 -5.69 2.42
N LEU A 121 -11.90 -5.12 3.47
CA LEU A 121 -12.53 -5.06 4.79
C LEU A 121 -13.79 -4.18 4.78
N LEU A 122 -13.76 -3.04 4.09
CA LEU A 122 -14.94 -2.20 3.88
C LEU A 122 -16.02 -2.95 3.07
N PHE A 123 -15.62 -3.70 2.04
CA PHE A 123 -16.55 -4.52 1.28
C PHE A 123 -17.25 -5.54 2.18
N PHE A 124 -16.51 -6.21 3.07
CA PHE A 124 -17.08 -7.16 4.04
C PHE A 124 -17.97 -6.49 5.07
N LEU A 125 -17.60 -5.34 5.62
CA LEU A 125 -18.46 -4.60 6.55
C LEU A 125 -19.83 -4.26 5.96
N ASN A 126 -19.89 -3.98 4.65
CA ASN A 126 -21.14 -3.60 4.00
C ASN A 126 -21.96 -4.78 3.48
N HIS A 127 -21.31 -5.91 3.17
CA HIS A 127 -21.92 -6.95 2.34
C HIS A 127 -21.74 -8.38 2.87
N ALA A 128 -20.79 -8.63 3.76
CA ALA A 128 -20.59 -9.97 4.32
C ALA A 128 -21.70 -10.30 5.33
N PRO A 129 -22.13 -11.57 5.41
CA PRO A 129 -23.18 -12.03 6.32
C PRO A 129 -22.64 -12.21 7.75
N LEU A 130 -22.07 -11.16 8.32
CA LEU A 130 -21.47 -11.14 9.66
C LEU A 130 -22.52 -10.81 10.73
N GLU A 131 -22.37 -11.40 11.91
CA GLU A 131 -23.16 -11.01 13.08
C GLU A 131 -22.82 -9.59 13.53
N SER A 132 -23.74 -8.96 14.28
CA SER A 132 -23.57 -7.57 14.74
C SER A 132 -22.25 -7.35 15.51
N TRP A 133 -21.83 -8.30 16.35
CA TRP A 133 -20.56 -8.20 17.08
C TRP A 133 -19.33 -8.44 16.18
N GLN A 134 -19.45 -9.31 15.17
CA GLN A 134 -18.38 -9.59 14.21
C GLN A 134 -18.14 -8.38 13.31
N GLN A 135 -19.21 -7.73 12.85
CA GLN A 135 -19.13 -6.46 12.11
C GLN A 135 -18.43 -5.39 12.96
N ASP A 136 -18.74 -5.34 14.26
CA ASP A 136 -18.15 -4.39 15.19
C ASP A 136 -16.64 -4.61 15.36
N VAL A 137 -16.23 -5.86 15.60
CA VAL A 137 -14.81 -6.25 15.70
C VAL A 137 -14.07 -5.96 14.41
N LEU A 138 -14.65 -6.29 13.25
CA LEU A 138 -14.04 -5.98 11.95
C LEU A 138 -13.90 -4.47 11.72
N SER A 139 -14.86 -3.68 12.18
CA SER A 139 -14.80 -2.21 12.10
C SER A 139 -13.68 -1.65 12.98
N ILE A 140 -13.51 -2.17 14.20
CA ILE A 140 -12.42 -1.82 15.11
C ILE A 140 -11.06 -2.10 14.46
N ILE A 141 -10.88 -3.31 13.93
CA ILE A 141 -9.60 -3.71 13.31
C ILE A 141 -9.30 -2.85 12.08
N ARG A 142 -10.31 -2.56 11.25
CA ARG A 142 -10.15 -1.68 10.10
C ARG A 142 -9.77 -0.25 10.52
N GLU A 143 -10.37 0.28 11.58
CA GLU A 143 -10.04 1.61 12.12
C GLU A 143 -8.60 1.68 12.64
N GLU A 144 -8.17 0.69 13.41
CA GLU A 144 -6.81 0.58 13.91
C GLU A 144 -5.79 0.42 12.77
N ALA A 145 -6.10 -0.38 11.75
CA ALA A 145 -5.26 -0.53 10.57
C ALA A 145 -5.05 0.81 9.83
N TYR A 146 -6.08 1.65 9.73
CA TYR A 146 -5.94 3.00 9.17
C TYR A 146 -5.11 3.95 10.05
N TYR A 147 -5.17 3.79 11.37
CA TYR A 147 -4.32 4.58 12.27
C TYR A 147 -2.84 4.24 12.14
N PHE A 148 -2.50 2.96 11.98
CA PHE A 148 -1.11 2.51 11.83
C PHE A 148 -0.58 2.61 10.39
N ALA A 149 -1.45 2.70 9.37
CA ALA A 149 -1.03 2.79 7.96
C ALA A 149 0.01 3.89 7.66
N PRO A 150 -0.12 5.13 8.16
CA PRO A 150 0.88 6.17 7.93
C PRO A 150 2.25 5.85 8.52
N GLN A 151 2.32 5.11 9.64
CA GLN A 151 3.58 4.65 10.23
C GLN A 151 4.30 3.66 9.32
N GLY A 152 3.55 2.80 8.63
CA GLY A 152 4.10 1.91 7.61
C GLY A 152 4.59 2.65 6.36
N MET A 153 3.86 3.67 5.91
CA MET A 153 4.20 4.49 4.74
C MET A 153 5.39 5.45 4.96
N THR A 154 5.76 5.70 6.21
CA THR A 154 6.81 6.67 6.59
C THR A 154 7.88 6.02 7.47
N LYS A 155 8.01 4.69 7.44
CA LYS A 155 8.89 3.92 8.32
C LYS A 155 10.35 4.35 8.21
N ILE A 156 10.91 4.42 7.00
CA ILE A 156 12.29 4.84 6.74
C ILE A 156 12.51 6.28 7.22
N MET A 157 11.57 7.18 6.89
CA MET A 157 11.67 8.57 7.30
C MET A 157 11.56 8.74 8.81
N ASN A 158 10.63 8.06 9.46
CA ASN A 158 10.42 8.18 10.90
C ASN A 158 11.61 7.61 11.68
N GLU A 159 12.07 6.42 11.32
CA GLU A 159 13.25 5.78 11.92
C GLU A 159 14.50 6.64 11.69
N GLY A 160 14.71 7.12 10.45
CA GLY A 160 15.81 8.03 10.11
C GLY A 160 15.76 9.36 10.86
N TRP A 161 14.57 9.95 11.03
CA TRP A 161 14.37 11.20 11.76
C TRP A 161 14.72 11.04 13.24
N ALA A 162 14.24 9.96 13.85
CA ALA A 162 14.57 9.61 15.23
C ALA A 162 16.08 9.44 15.39
N THR A 163 16.74 8.67 14.53
CA THR A 163 18.19 8.46 14.59
C THR A 163 18.98 9.74 14.34
N PHE A 164 18.55 10.59 13.41
CA PHE A 164 19.19 11.87 13.11
C PHE A 164 19.25 12.77 14.34
N TRP A 165 18.10 12.99 15.00
CA TRP A 165 18.03 13.82 16.20
C TRP A 165 18.64 13.15 17.42
N HIS A 166 18.41 11.84 17.60
CA HIS A 166 19.02 11.10 18.70
C HIS A 166 20.54 11.22 18.64
N THR A 167 21.15 10.98 17.48
CA THR A 167 22.60 11.11 17.32
C THR A 167 23.05 12.53 17.61
N LYS A 168 22.41 13.53 17.00
CA LYS A 168 22.78 14.93 17.18
C LYS A 168 22.71 15.36 18.65
N LEU A 169 21.63 15.02 19.35
CA LEU A 169 21.45 15.40 20.75
C LEU A 169 22.44 14.68 21.66
N MET A 170 22.65 13.37 21.44
CA MET A 170 23.62 12.61 22.22
C MET A 170 25.01 13.20 22.06
N THR A 171 25.51 13.36 20.82
CA THR A 171 26.89 13.78 20.58
C THR A 171 27.17 15.25 20.84
N GLU A 172 26.16 16.14 20.80
CA GLU A 172 26.38 17.59 20.95
C GLU A 172 25.97 18.13 22.33
N LYS A 173 25.08 17.45 23.07
CA LYS A 173 24.42 18.07 24.25
C LYS A 173 24.25 17.19 25.48
N ILE A 174 24.11 15.88 25.31
CA ILE A 174 23.67 14.99 26.40
C ILE A 174 24.81 14.13 26.92
N LEU A 175 25.56 13.51 26.01
CA LEU A 175 26.54 12.50 26.35
C LEU A 175 27.79 13.09 27.00
N SER A 176 28.29 12.43 28.04
CA SER A 176 29.61 12.71 28.62
C SER A 176 30.73 11.95 27.89
N ASP A 177 31.96 12.49 27.97
CA ASP A 177 33.13 11.89 27.30
C ASP A 177 33.35 10.40 27.65
N SER A 178 32.97 9.98 28.87
CA SER A 178 33.09 8.59 29.32
C SER A 178 32.11 7.62 28.64
N GLU A 179 30.98 8.11 28.12
CA GLU A 179 29.91 7.27 27.57
C GLU A 179 30.01 7.11 26.04
N VAL A 180 30.99 7.77 25.39
CA VAL A 180 31.11 7.81 23.92
C VAL A 180 31.18 6.42 23.31
N ILE A 181 31.95 5.52 23.93
CA ILE A 181 32.17 4.15 23.44
C ILE A 181 30.88 3.34 23.57
N ASP A 182 30.22 3.39 24.73
CA ASP A 182 28.97 2.68 24.99
C ASP A 182 27.87 3.14 24.03
N TYR A 183 27.76 4.45 23.82
CA TYR A 183 26.83 5.01 22.83
C TYR A 183 27.16 4.53 21.41
N ALA A 184 28.43 4.57 21.02
CA ALA A 184 28.85 4.14 19.68
C ALA A 184 28.56 2.65 19.44
N ASP A 185 28.80 1.80 20.44
CA ASP A 185 28.49 0.36 20.36
C ASP A 185 26.99 0.12 20.16
N HIS A 186 26.14 0.70 21.03
CA HIS A 186 24.68 0.59 20.91
C HIS A 186 24.13 1.20 19.61
N HIS A 187 24.64 2.36 19.21
CA HIS A 187 24.23 3.01 17.96
C HIS A 187 24.60 2.15 16.76
N SER A 188 25.81 1.59 16.73
CA SER A 188 26.28 0.74 15.64
C SER A 188 25.40 -0.50 15.46
N GLY A 189 24.95 -1.12 16.56
CA GLY A 189 23.99 -2.24 16.51
C GLY A 189 22.65 -1.83 15.90
N THR A 190 22.15 -0.63 16.22
CA THR A 190 20.87 -0.11 15.71
C THR A 190 20.93 0.21 14.21
N VAL A 191 22.04 0.79 13.74
CA VAL A 191 22.22 1.16 12.31
C VAL A 191 22.94 0.09 11.51
N SER A 192 23.23 -1.08 12.11
CA SER A 192 23.89 -2.18 11.42
C SER A 192 23.00 -2.73 10.30
N ALA A 193 23.59 -2.97 9.14
CA ALA A 193 22.89 -3.54 7.99
C ALA A 193 23.67 -4.76 7.50
N GLN A 194 23.01 -5.92 7.43
CA GLN A 194 23.57 -7.09 6.76
C GLN A 194 23.65 -6.82 5.25
N PRO A 195 24.69 -7.31 4.55
CA PRO A 195 24.74 -7.24 3.08
C PRO A 195 23.44 -7.79 2.45
N GLY A 196 22.85 -7.02 1.55
CA GLY A 196 21.57 -7.37 0.90
C GLY A 196 20.30 -7.05 1.69
N ARG A 197 20.38 -6.68 2.98
CA ARG A 197 19.22 -6.21 3.76
C ARG A 197 19.31 -4.71 4.01
N LEU A 198 18.18 -4.04 3.79
CA LEU A 198 18.08 -2.61 4.06
C LEU A 198 17.68 -2.37 5.52
N ASN A 199 18.48 -1.56 6.21
CA ASN A 199 18.14 -1.05 7.53
C ASN A 199 17.52 0.36 7.36
N PRO A 200 16.22 0.55 7.70
CA PRO A 200 15.56 1.85 7.54
C PRO A 200 16.18 2.95 8.43
N TYR A 201 16.68 2.62 9.63
CA TYR A 201 17.40 3.57 10.49
C TYR A 201 18.66 4.09 9.81
N LYS A 202 19.47 3.20 9.22
CA LYS A 202 20.71 3.56 8.52
C LYS A 202 20.41 4.41 7.28
N LEU A 203 19.54 3.92 6.40
CA LEU A 203 19.20 4.61 5.16
C LEU A 203 18.58 5.98 5.44
N GLY A 204 17.63 6.04 6.37
CA GLY A 204 16.95 7.28 6.73
C GLY A 204 17.92 8.33 7.30
N VAL A 205 18.80 7.95 8.25
CA VAL A 205 19.74 8.92 8.84
C VAL A 205 20.78 9.40 7.82
N GLU A 206 21.29 8.52 6.97
CA GLU A 206 22.24 8.88 5.91
C GLU A 206 21.60 9.84 4.90
N LEU A 207 20.34 9.60 4.51
CA LEU A 207 19.61 10.50 3.63
C LEU A 207 19.35 11.86 4.28
N PHE A 208 18.92 11.93 5.56
CA PHE A 208 18.74 13.23 6.23
C PHE A 208 20.05 14.01 6.38
N ARG A 209 21.17 13.33 6.67
CA ARG A 209 22.50 13.96 6.72
C ARG A 209 22.91 14.49 5.35
N ASP A 210 22.68 13.70 4.30
CA ASP A 210 22.97 14.09 2.93
C ASP A 210 22.13 15.29 2.46
N ILE A 211 20.82 15.30 2.76
CA ILE A 211 19.93 16.43 2.47
C ILE A 211 20.43 17.69 3.17
N LYS A 212 20.74 17.60 4.47
CA LYS A 212 21.28 18.73 5.22
C LYS A 212 22.56 19.26 4.56
N GLU A 213 23.50 18.37 4.25
CA GLU A 213 24.79 18.74 3.65
C GLU A 213 24.61 19.41 2.27
N ARG A 214 23.77 18.84 1.41
CA ARG A 214 23.50 19.39 0.07
C ARG A 214 22.90 20.79 0.13
N TRP A 215 21.93 21.01 1.01
CA TRP A 215 21.29 22.32 1.14
C TRP A 215 22.18 23.36 1.83
N ASP A 216 23.00 22.95 2.80
CA ASP A 216 23.99 23.85 3.41
C ASP A 216 25.02 24.34 2.38
N LYS A 217 25.52 23.42 1.54
CA LYS A 217 26.51 23.71 0.49
C LYS A 217 25.90 24.28 -0.80
N GLY A 218 24.58 24.27 -0.95
CA GLY A 218 23.89 24.68 -2.18
C GLY A 218 24.11 23.75 -3.38
N LYS A 219 24.33 22.45 -3.12
CA LYS A 219 24.48 21.37 -4.11
C LYS A 219 23.13 20.90 -4.63
N PHE A 220 22.34 21.83 -5.17
CA PHE A 220 21.03 21.56 -5.75
C PHE A 220 20.72 22.54 -6.89
N GLY A 221 19.81 22.15 -7.77
CA GLY A 221 19.33 22.96 -8.89
C GLY A 221 20.23 22.90 -10.13
N LYS A 222 19.75 23.52 -11.20
CA LYS A 222 20.31 23.44 -12.56
C LYS A 222 21.83 23.66 -12.62
N ALA A 223 22.33 24.69 -11.93
CA ALA A 223 23.75 25.03 -11.94
C ALA A 223 24.67 23.94 -11.35
N TYR A 224 24.17 23.16 -10.39
CA TYR A 224 24.92 22.04 -9.81
C TYR A 224 24.79 20.79 -10.68
N GLU A 225 23.58 20.47 -11.13
CA GLU A 225 23.28 19.26 -11.91
C GLU A 225 24.04 19.25 -13.24
N GLU A 226 24.04 20.38 -13.96
CA GLU A 226 24.72 20.54 -15.26
C GLU A 226 26.24 20.77 -15.16
N CYS A 227 26.81 20.82 -13.95
CA CYS A 227 28.24 21.00 -13.79
C CYS A 227 28.97 19.69 -14.16
N GLU A 228 29.64 19.64 -15.31
CA GLU A 228 30.40 18.45 -15.76
C GLU A 228 31.79 18.35 -15.10
N ASP A 229 32.29 19.46 -14.56
CA ASP A 229 33.59 19.52 -13.88
C ASP A 229 33.50 18.90 -12.46
N TRP A 230 34.15 17.75 -12.31
CA TRP A 230 34.15 16.98 -11.06
C TRP A 230 34.83 17.73 -9.91
N GLU A 231 35.91 18.47 -10.18
CA GLU A 231 36.68 19.16 -9.14
C GLU A 231 35.87 20.34 -8.59
N ARG A 232 35.16 21.03 -9.48
CA ARG A 232 34.23 22.09 -9.11
C ARG A 232 33.02 21.58 -8.34
N LYS A 233 32.48 20.41 -8.70
CA LYS A 233 31.39 19.75 -7.95
C LYS A 233 31.82 19.34 -6.54
N GLU A 234 33.03 18.84 -6.38
CA GLU A 234 33.55 18.43 -5.08
C GLU A 234 33.71 19.62 -4.13
N LYS A 235 34.34 20.70 -4.61
CA LYS A 235 34.56 21.95 -3.88
C LYS A 235 33.32 22.86 -3.81
N TRP A 236 32.17 22.41 -4.32
CA TRP A 236 30.96 23.21 -4.38
C TRP A 236 30.46 23.59 -2.99
N ASN A 237 30.51 24.88 -2.68
CA ASN A 237 30.00 25.42 -1.42
C ASN A 237 29.56 26.88 -1.58
N LYS A 238 28.24 27.09 -1.66
CA LYS A 238 27.61 28.42 -1.65
C LYS A 238 27.33 28.96 -0.24
N LYS A 239 27.60 28.18 0.81
CA LYS A 239 27.37 28.51 2.22
C LYS A 239 25.96 29.06 2.49
N LEU A 240 24.95 28.41 1.93
CA LEU A 240 23.55 28.85 2.06
C LEU A 240 23.00 28.56 3.46
N ASN A 241 23.50 27.53 4.15
CA ASN A 241 23.07 27.11 5.49
C ASN A 241 21.55 26.82 5.61
N LEU A 242 20.92 26.39 4.50
CA LEU A 242 19.49 26.07 4.42
C LEU A 242 19.17 24.59 4.74
N GLY A 243 20.18 23.81 5.18
CA GLY A 243 20.05 22.37 5.35
C GLY A 243 19.01 21.95 6.38
N LEU A 244 18.95 22.65 7.53
CA LEU A 244 17.96 22.34 8.56
C LEU A 244 16.54 22.66 8.13
N GLU A 245 16.33 23.81 7.47
CA GLU A 245 15.01 24.19 6.94
C GLU A 245 14.50 23.13 5.96
N LYS A 246 15.38 22.63 5.07
CA LYS A 246 15.01 21.57 4.14
C LYS A 246 14.66 20.28 4.86
N VAL A 247 15.45 19.87 5.85
CA VAL A 247 15.19 18.65 6.63
C VAL A 247 13.81 18.72 7.31
N PHE A 248 13.42 19.89 7.85
CA PHE A 248 12.08 20.10 8.43
C PHE A 248 10.95 20.11 7.37
N GLU A 249 11.19 20.67 6.19
CA GLU A 249 10.26 20.61 5.05
C GLU A 249 10.03 19.16 4.60
N VAL A 250 11.12 18.39 4.47
CA VAL A 250 11.07 16.98 4.07
C VAL A 250 10.26 16.17 5.06
N ARG A 251 10.52 16.34 6.36
CA ARG A 251 9.73 15.72 7.44
C ARG A 251 8.24 16.04 7.34
N ARG A 252 7.89 17.24 6.87
CA ARG A 252 6.50 17.71 6.85
C ARG A 252 5.67 17.08 5.74
N PHE A 253 6.21 16.93 4.53
CA PHE A 253 5.39 16.63 3.35
C PHE A 253 5.62 15.25 2.72
N TYR A 254 6.79 14.65 2.95
CA TYR A 254 7.18 13.44 2.24
C TYR A 254 6.72 12.17 2.99
N ASN A 255 6.52 11.10 2.22
CA ASN A 255 6.47 9.71 2.68
C ASN A 255 7.69 8.95 2.15
N ASP A 256 7.86 7.68 2.52
CA ASP A 256 9.04 6.90 2.13
C ASP A 256 9.19 6.82 0.60
N ILE A 257 8.11 6.62 -0.15
CA ILE A 257 8.15 6.55 -1.63
C ILE A 257 8.70 7.86 -2.21
N THR A 258 8.11 9.00 -1.87
CA THR A 258 8.53 10.32 -2.38
C THR A 258 9.89 10.75 -1.85
N PHE A 259 10.23 10.37 -0.62
CA PHE A 259 11.51 10.65 0.01
C PHE A 259 12.64 9.93 -0.71
N ILE A 260 12.47 8.64 -0.96
CA ILE A 260 13.41 7.86 -1.75
C ILE A 260 13.45 8.36 -3.19
N ASP A 261 12.30 8.59 -3.82
CA ASP A 261 12.27 9.05 -5.21
C ASP A 261 13.03 10.39 -5.40
N THR A 262 12.89 11.31 -4.45
CA THR A 262 13.50 12.65 -4.59
C THR A 262 14.97 12.67 -4.16
N PHE A 263 15.33 11.99 -3.06
CA PHE A 263 16.63 12.19 -2.40
C PHE A 263 17.61 11.05 -2.57
N PHE A 264 17.17 9.87 -2.99
CA PHE A 264 18.04 8.74 -3.30
C PHE A 264 18.68 8.93 -4.67
N THR A 265 19.75 9.73 -4.72
CA THR A 265 20.48 10.09 -5.96
C THR A 265 21.62 9.13 -6.27
N GLU A 266 22.10 9.16 -7.51
CA GLU A 266 23.26 8.34 -7.90
C GLU A 266 24.52 8.68 -7.08
N GLU A 267 24.75 9.98 -6.81
CA GLU A 267 25.85 10.43 -5.95
C GLU A 267 25.73 9.84 -4.54
N PHE A 268 24.52 9.81 -3.97
CA PHE A 268 24.25 9.23 -2.65
C PHE A 268 24.53 7.72 -2.64
N VAL A 269 24.06 7.01 -3.66
CA VAL A 269 24.23 5.56 -3.83
C VAL A 269 25.71 5.19 -3.92
N ARG A 270 26.49 5.94 -4.72
CA ARG A 270 27.93 5.75 -4.86
C ARG A 270 28.68 6.07 -3.57
N LYS A 271 28.32 7.15 -2.86
CA LYS A 271 28.97 7.55 -1.60
C LYS A 271 28.77 6.53 -0.48
N ASN A 272 27.59 5.92 -0.39
CA ASN A 272 27.24 5.00 0.70
C ASN A 272 27.29 3.52 0.30
N ASN A 273 27.81 3.20 -0.89
CA ASN A 273 27.96 1.82 -1.41
C ASN A 273 26.64 1.02 -1.43
N TYR A 274 25.52 1.66 -1.79
CA TYR A 274 24.26 0.95 -1.99
C TYR A 274 24.29 0.22 -3.35
N PHE A 275 24.49 -1.09 -3.33
CA PHE A 275 24.42 -1.93 -4.54
C PHE A 275 23.31 -2.95 -4.40
N THR A 276 22.64 -3.29 -5.51
CA THR A 276 21.73 -4.45 -5.54
C THR A 276 22.55 -5.73 -5.55
N TYR A 277 22.23 -6.63 -4.64
CA TYR A 277 22.83 -7.95 -4.55
C TYR A 277 21.82 -9.00 -5.04
N LYS A 278 22.26 -9.94 -5.87
CA LYS A 278 21.50 -11.13 -6.26
C LYS A 278 22.19 -12.34 -5.66
N TYR A 279 21.41 -13.21 -5.04
CA TYR A 279 21.91 -14.50 -4.58
C TYR A 279 22.20 -15.36 -5.81
N ASP A 280 23.44 -15.82 -5.92
CA ASP A 280 23.86 -16.74 -6.97
C ASP A 280 23.86 -18.17 -6.39
N PRO A 281 22.88 -19.02 -6.78
CA PRO A 281 22.75 -20.38 -6.26
C PRO A 281 23.98 -21.25 -6.50
N ASP A 282 24.75 -20.97 -7.56
CA ASP A 282 25.92 -21.78 -7.94
C ASP A 282 27.15 -21.47 -7.09
N SER A 283 27.21 -20.28 -6.47
CA SER A 283 28.34 -19.84 -5.65
C SER A 283 28.00 -19.66 -4.18
N GLU A 284 26.75 -19.90 -3.78
CA GLU A 284 26.19 -19.65 -2.45
C GLU A 284 26.48 -18.24 -1.89
N GLN A 285 26.76 -17.28 -2.79
CA GLN A 285 27.19 -15.93 -2.44
C GLN A 285 26.31 -14.89 -3.11
N TYR A 286 26.16 -13.75 -2.43
CA TYR A 286 25.50 -12.58 -2.97
C TYR A 286 26.45 -11.82 -3.91
N LYS A 287 26.17 -11.83 -5.21
CA LYS A 287 26.92 -11.06 -6.21
C LYS A 287 26.21 -9.75 -6.51
N ILE A 288 26.96 -8.73 -6.90
CA ILE A 288 26.40 -7.44 -7.32
C ILE A 288 25.62 -7.67 -8.63
N ASP A 289 24.30 -7.49 -8.58
CA ASP A 289 23.36 -7.75 -9.69
C ASP A 289 23.45 -6.67 -10.78
N SER A 290 23.51 -5.41 -10.35
CA SER A 290 23.52 -4.26 -11.23
C SER A 290 24.18 -3.08 -10.54
N ARG A 291 24.91 -2.28 -11.33
CA ARG A 291 25.41 -0.95 -10.95
C ARG A 291 24.58 0.18 -11.57
N ASP A 292 23.55 -0.18 -12.35
CA ASP A 292 22.64 0.79 -12.98
C ASP A 292 21.73 1.39 -11.92
N PHE A 293 21.97 2.65 -11.59
CA PHE A 293 21.23 3.42 -10.61
C PHE A 293 19.72 3.42 -10.87
N LYS A 294 19.30 3.51 -12.14
CA LYS A 294 17.87 3.58 -12.47
C LYS A 294 17.16 2.29 -12.06
N LYS A 295 17.75 1.14 -12.38
CA LYS A 295 17.20 -0.18 -11.99
C LYS A 295 17.19 -0.38 -10.48
N ILE A 296 18.23 0.07 -9.77
CA ILE A 296 18.29 0.00 -8.30
C ILE A 296 17.14 0.80 -7.69
N LYS A 297 16.96 2.04 -8.15
CA LYS A 297 15.92 2.94 -7.65
C LYS A 297 14.52 2.39 -7.94
N GLU A 298 14.28 1.90 -9.16
CA GLU A 298 13.00 1.29 -9.55
C GLU A 298 12.66 0.05 -8.69
N LYS A 299 13.60 -0.88 -8.53
CA LYS A 299 13.41 -2.05 -7.65
C LYS A 299 13.10 -1.63 -6.21
N PHE A 300 13.77 -0.60 -5.73
CA PHE A 300 13.59 -0.14 -4.36
C PHE A 300 12.23 0.55 -4.15
N LEU A 301 11.84 1.46 -5.06
CA LEU A 301 10.51 2.08 -5.04
C LEU A 301 9.39 1.05 -5.18
N PHE A 302 9.60 0.03 -6.02
CA PHE A 302 8.66 -1.09 -6.15
C PHE A 302 8.46 -1.82 -4.83
N SER A 303 9.54 -2.12 -4.09
CA SER A 303 9.45 -2.78 -2.77
C SER A 303 8.69 -1.98 -1.70
N LEU A 304 8.62 -0.65 -1.85
CA LEU A 304 7.89 0.24 -0.94
C LEU A 304 6.45 0.51 -1.42
N THR A 305 6.16 0.21 -2.68
CA THR A 305 4.83 0.41 -3.25
C THR A 305 3.83 -0.53 -2.56
N ASN A 306 2.73 0.03 -2.08
CA ASN A 306 1.75 -0.70 -1.25
C ASN A 306 2.40 -1.43 -0.06
N MET A 307 3.45 -0.86 0.53
CA MET A 307 4.21 -1.46 1.64
C MET A 307 4.81 -2.83 1.30
N GLY A 308 5.09 -3.09 0.02
CA GLY A 308 5.62 -4.36 -0.46
C GLY A 308 4.59 -5.49 -0.51
N GLN A 309 3.31 -5.17 -0.37
CA GLN A 309 2.21 -6.12 -0.37
C GLN A 309 1.50 -6.17 -1.72
N PRO A 310 0.96 -7.34 -2.13
CA PRO A 310 0.24 -7.48 -3.39
C PRO A 310 -1.04 -6.64 -3.41
N PHE A 311 -1.42 -6.17 -4.59
CA PHE A 311 -2.67 -5.44 -4.80
C PHE A 311 -3.80 -6.43 -5.05
N ILE A 312 -4.70 -6.56 -4.08
CA ILE A 312 -5.89 -7.40 -4.17
C ILE A 312 -7.14 -6.51 -4.24
N GLU A 313 -8.02 -6.80 -5.20
CA GLU A 313 -9.25 -6.03 -5.42
C GLU A 313 -10.45 -6.99 -5.55
N VAL A 314 -11.58 -6.60 -4.96
CA VAL A 314 -12.86 -7.30 -5.14
C VAL A 314 -13.44 -6.93 -6.49
N MET A 315 -13.60 -7.91 -7.39
CA MET A 315 -14.20 -7.68 -8.71
C MET A 315 -15.68 -8.07 -8.76
N ASP A 316 -16.07 -9.10 -8.00
CA ASP A 316 -17.45 -9.58 -7.95
C ASP A 316 -17.72 -10.36 -6.64
N GLY A 317 -18.72 -9.98 -5.86
CA GLY A 317 -19.20 -10.67 -4.67
C GLY A 317 -20.40 -11.57 -4.95
N ASN A 318 -20.83 -11.70 -6.21
CA ASN A 318 -21.80 -12.70 -6.62
C ASN A 318 -21.33 -13.38 -7.91
N TYR A 319 -20.08 -13.86 -7.89
CA TYR A 319 -19.47 -14.50 -9.03
C TYR A 319 -20.30 -15.69 -9.52
N GLU A 320 -20.51 -15.74 -10.83
CA GLU A 320 -21.39 -16.70 -11.51
C GLU A 320 -22.83 -16.80 -10.98
N ASN A 321 -23.29 -15.83 -10.18
CA ASN A 321 -24.57 -15.88 -9.47
C ASN A 321 -24.65 -17.00 -8.40
N ARG A 322 -23.52 -17.40 -7.83
CA ARG A 322 -23.40 -18.41 -6.77
C ARG A 322 -23.17 -17.82 -5.37
N GLY A 323 -23.07 -16.49 -5.26
CA GLY A 323 -22.66 -15.79 -4.03
C GLY A 323 -21.18 -15.96 -3.69
N GLU A 324 -20.37 -16.42 -4.65
CA GLU A 324 -18.93 -16.60 -4.48
C GLU A 324 -18.22 -15.26 -4.62
N LEU A 325 -17.17 -15.06 -3.83
CA LEU A 325 -16.33 -13.87 -3.89
C LEU A 325 -15.21 -14.09 -4.91
N TYR A 326 -15.11 -13.17 -5.86
CA TYR A 326 -14.05 -13.12 -6.85
C TYR A 326 -13.14 -11.92 -6.61
N LEU A 327 -11.91 -12.25 -6.27
CA LEU A 327 -10.81 -11.35 -6.07
C LEU A 327 -9.88 -11.39 -7.28
N LYS A 328 -9.22 -10.28 -7.56
CA LYS A 328 -8.16 -10.21 -8.56
C LYS A 328 -6.89 -9.66 -7.94
N HIS A 329 -5.81 -10.39 -8.13
CA HIS A 329 -4.47 -9.89 -7.89
C HIS A 329 -4.02 -9.10 -9.11
N ARG A 330 -3.66 -7.83 -8.89
CA ARG A 330 -3.00 -7.03 -9.92
C ARG A 330 -1.52 -7.43 -9.98
N TYR A 331 -1.20 -8.33 -10.90
CA TYR A 331 0.15 -8.81 -11.11
C TYR A 331 1.07 -7.69 -11.62
N GLU A 332 2.09 -7.36 -10.81
CA GLU A 332 3.10 -6.35 -11.12
C GLU A 332 4.50 -6.98 -11.23
N GLY A 333 4.59 -8.25 -11.67
CA GLY A 333 5.84 -8.98 -11.85
C GLY A 333 6.29 -9.83 -10.66
N ILE A 334 5.52 -9.83 -9.56
CA ILE A 334 5.73 -10.72 -8.40
C ILE A 334 4.51 -11.62 -8.26
N GLU A 335 4.75 -12.92 -8.16
CA GLU A 335 3.71 -13.92 -7.94
C GLU A 335 3.26 -13.96 -6.47
N LEU A 336 2.03 -14.42 -6.23
CA LEU A 336 1.58 -14.66 -4.86
C LEU A 336 2.28 -15.88 -4.29
N HIS A 337 2.80 -15.75 -3.07
CA HIS A 337 3.30 -16.91 -2.35
C HIS A 337 2.13 -17.86 -2.03
N ARG A 338 2.16 -19.07 -2.59
CA ARG A 338 1.06 -20.05 -2.52
C ARG A 338 0.59 -20.33 -1.10
N GLY A 339 1.51 -20.52 -0.16
CA GLY A 339 1.17 -20.79 1.24
C GLY A 339 0.44 -19.62 1.92
N TYR A 340 0.83 -18.37 1.63
CA TYR A 340 0.14 -17.19 2.17
C TYR A 340 -1.23 -17.04 1.53
N ALA A 341 -1.32 -17.22 0.20
CA ALA A 341 -2.58 -17.15 -0.52
C ALA A 341 -3.61 -18.16 0.03
N GLN A 342 -3.18 -19.40 0.31
CA GLN A 342 -4.05 -20.43 0.89
C GLN A 342 -4.61 -20.02 2.26
N GLU A 343 -3.77 -19.60 3.21
CA GLU A 343 -4.24 -19.20 4.54
C GLU A 343 -5.07 -17.90 4.51
N THR A 344 -4.72 -16.95 3.65
CA THR A 344 -5.53 -15.74 3.42
C THR A 344 -6.91 -16.09 2.89
N LEU A 345 -7.04 -16.96 1.89
CA LEU A 345 -8.34 -17.40 1.36
C LEU A 345 -9.17 -18.14 2.41
N LYS A 346 -8.53 -18.95 3.25
CA LYS A 346 -9.20 -19.64 4.36
C LYS A 346 -9.83 -18.65 5.34
N ASN A 347 -9.12 -17.59 5.72
CA ASN A 347 -9.67 -16.56 6.59
C ASN A 347 -10.72 -15.69 5.88
N LEU A 348 -10.56 -15.40 4.59
CA LEU A 348 -11.59 -14.71 3.80
C LEU A 348 -12.91 -15.50 3.74
N VAL A 349 -12.87 -16.82 3.57
CA VAL A 349 -14.08 -17.67 3.59
C VAL A 349 -14.75 -17.66 4.96
N LYS A 350 -14.00 -17.59 6.08
CA LYS A 350 -14.62 -17.47 7.41
C LYS A 350 -15.48 -16.20 7.54
N LEU A 351 -15.03 -15.09 6.95
CA LEU A 351 -15.78 -13.82 6.99
C LEU A 351 -16.90 -13.79 5.95
N TRP A 352 -16.65 -14.31 4.73
CA TRP A 352 -17.62 -14.27 3.63
C TRP A 352 -18.67 -15.39 3.69
N THR A 353 -18.36 -16.50 4.37
CA THR A 353 -19.17 -17.74 4.53
C THR A 353 -19.43 -18.54 3.24
N ARG A 354 -18.91 -18.07 2.11
CA ARG A 354 -19.03 -18.71 0.79
C ARG A 354 -17.65 -18.87 0.15
N PRO A 355 -17.50 -19.73 -0.88
CA PRO A 355 -16.22 -19.90 -1.56
C PRO A 355 -15.63 -18.57 -2.06
N VAL A 356 -14.31 -18.46 -1.94
CA VAL A 356 -13.53 -17.31 -2.39
C VAL A 356 -12.55 -17.76 -3.47
N ILE A 357 -12.51 -17.01 -4.57
CA ILE A 357 -11.66 -17.23 -5.72
C ILE A 357 -10.75 -16.02 -5.87
N ILE A 358 -9.48 -16.24 -6.15
CA ILE A 358 -8.53 -15.19 -6.52
C ILE A 358 -7.85 -15.53 -7.85
N GLU A 359 -7.98 -14.61 -8.80
CA GLU A 359 -7.23 -14.62 -10.06
C GLU A 359 -5.82 -14.05 -9.84
N THR A 360 -4.80 -14.80 -10.24
CA THR A 360 -3.39 -14.36 -10.22
C THR A 360 -2.62 -14.94 -11.41
N VAL A 361 -1.38 -14.52 -11.57
CA VAL A 361 -0.42 -15.12 -12.53
C VAL A 361 0.60 -15.95 -11.76
N ALA A 362 0.93 -17.14 -12.28
CA ALA A 362 2.07 -17.95 -11.86
C ALA A 362 2.71 -18.62 -13.08
N GLU A 363 4.04 -18.67 -13.14
CA GLU A 363 4.80 -19.17 -14.29
C GLU A 363 4.34 -18.52 -15.61
N ASP A 364 4.12 -17.20 -15.58
CA ASP A 364 3.60 -16.38 -16.69
C ASP A 364 2.21 -16.80 -17.23
N LYS A 365 1.47 -17.65 -16.50
CA LYS A 365 0.12 -18.11 -16.87
C LYS A 365 -0.95 -17.65 -15.88
N PRO A 366 -2.14 -17.28 -16.37
CA PRO A 366 -3.26 -16.93 -15.51
C PRO A 366 -3.82 -18.18 -14.81
N ILE A 367 -3.87 -18.12 -13.50
CA ILE A 367 -4.35 -19.20 -12.63
C ILE A 367 -5.41 -18.67 -11.65
N LEU A 368 -6.27 -19.58 -11.21
CA LEU A 368 -7.28 -19.34 -10.19
C LEU A 368 -6.96 -20.16 -8.95
N PHE A 369 -6.81 -19.49 -7.82
CA PHE A 369 -6.88 -20.17 -6.54
C PHE A 369 -8.30 -20.08 -6.00
N ARG A 370 -8.87 -21.21 -5.61
CA ARG A 370 -10.21 -21.31 -5.05
C ARG A 370 -10.15 -22.03 -3.72
N TYR A 371 -10.80 -21.46 -2.71
CA TYR A 371 -11.03 -22.13 -1.44
C TYR A 371 -12.53 -22.20 -1.19
N ASP A 372 -13.07 -23.41 -0.98
CA ASP A 372 -14.50 -23.64 -0.80
C ASP A 372 -14.97 -23.74 0.66
N GLY A 373 -14.02 -23.66 1.60
CA GLY A 373 -14.25 -23.87 3.03
C GLY A 373 -13.53 -25.10 3.56
N THR A 374 -13.25 -26.08 2.70
CA THR A 374 -12.60 -27.35 3.04
C THR A 374 -11.33 -27.61 2.24
N GLU A 375 -11.35 -27.35 0.94
CA GLU A 375 -10.27 -27.70 0.02
C GLU A 375 -9.74 -26.46 -0.71
N PHE A 376 -8.42 -26.46 -0.93
CA PHE A 376 -7.74 -25.46 -1.75
C PHE A 376 -7.48 -26.05 -3.13
N MET A 377 -8.13 -25.48 -4.14
CA MET A 377 -8.03 -25.89 -5.54
C MET A 377 -7.25 -24.86 -6.36
N VAL A 378 -6.46 -25.36 -7.31
CA VAL A 378 -5.76 -24.54 -8.30
C VAL A 378 -6.30 -24.91 -9.67
N GLY A 379 -6.84 -23.92 -10.40
CA GLY A 379 -7.33 -24.08 -11.77
C GLY A 379 -6.59 -23.17 -12.74
N SER A 380 -6.55 -23.53 -14.02
CA SER A 380 -6.19 -22.61 -15.10
C SER A 380 -7.42 -21.81 -15.55
N ILE A 381 -7.20 -20.59 -16.04
CA ILE A 381 -8.26 -19.81 -16.72
C ILE A 381 -8.46 -20.31 -18.17
N GLU A 382 -7.52 -21.09 -18.68
CA GLU A 382 -7.63 -21.80 -19.96
C GLU A 382 -8.42 -23.11 -19.77
N GLU A 383 -9.75 -23.00 -19.80
CA GLU A 383 -10.71 -23.71 -20.69
C GLU A 383 -12.16 -23.30 -20.37
#